data_AF-A0A4R6JYR0-F1
#
_entry.id   AF-A0A4R6JYR0-F1
#
_cell.length_a   1.000
_cell.length_b   1.000
_cell.length_c   1.000
_cell.angle_alpha   90.00
_cell.angle_beta   90.00
_cell.angle_gamma   90.00
#
_symmetry.space_group_name_H-M   'P 1'
#
loop_
_entity.id
_entity.type
_entity.pdbx_description
1 polymer ?
#
loop_
_entity_poly.entity_id
_entity_poly.type
_entity_poly.pdbx_seq_one_letter_code
_entity_poly.pdbx_strand_id
1 'polypeptide(L)'
;MMFTSARNLVRLLAVLLVAGGVVMVTEPVQAQGRSAVGVVPGSAFLQPRDLGGVQARPADDGYARHLRPPLPGGAQRYRSQASLRAQGAVVIDYPTADFHTALVEHVAVYRGAGAARYLRELRTVLRCGGRTDAVGQWTVVRAGVAGRDSLLIRLRERWEYPDGQPLTHTTYVIVARAGRAVVVLADLGWEYGSGDRVTVQRLIGPALRRAATLGRTEA
;
A
#
# COMPACT_ATOMS: atom_id res chain seq x y z
N MET A 1 -27.15 -28.46 -22.12
CA MET A 1 -28.15 -29.41 -21.61
C MET A 1 -27.58 -30.08 -20.37
N MET A 2 -28.37 -30.11 -19.30
CA MET A 2 -28.37 -31.06 -18.17
C MET A 2 -27.28 -31.01 -17.09
N PHE A 3 -27.75 -30.63 -15.90
CA PHE A 3 -27.29 -31.00 -14.56
C PHE A 3 -27.52 -32.50 -14.25
N THR A 4 -26.58 -33.11 -13.51
CA THR A 4 -26.79 -34.24 -12.56
C THR A 4 -25.48 -34.44 -11.78
N SER A 5 -25.32 -34.17 -10.48
CA SER A 5 -25.97 -34.63 -9.24
C SER A 5 -25.75 -36.11 -8.89
N ALA A 6 -25.47 -36.32 -7.60
CA ALA A 6 -25.49 -37.55 -6.79
C ALA A 6 -24.21 -38.41 -6.78
N ARG A 7 -23.76 -39.05 -5.70
CA ARG A 7 -24.17 -39.14 -4.27
C ARG A 7 -23.12 -39.98 -3.53
N ASN A 8 -22.96 -39.70 -2.24
CA ASN A 8 -22.75 -40.63 -1.12
C ASN A 8 -21.63 -41.69 -1.18
N LEU A 9 -20.67 -41.56 -0.26
CA LEU A 9 -20.12 -42.72 0.44
C LEU A 9 -20.18 -42.51 1.95
N VAL A 10 -21.03 -43.32 2.56
CA VAL A 10 -21.12 -43.60 4.00
C VAL A 10 -19.84 -44.33 4.43
N ARG A 11 -19.26 -43.99 5.60
CA ARG A 11 -18.51 -44.95 6.42
C ARG A 11 -18.39 -44.52 7.88
N LEU A 12 -19.17 -45.25 8.69
CA LEU A 12 -18.98 -45.69 10.08
C LEU A 12 -18.35 -44.74 11.11
N LEU A 13 -19.22 -44.35 12.05
CA LEU A 13 -18.91 -44.04 13.44
C LEU A 13 -18.41 -45.28 14.19
N ALA A 14 -17.26 -45.18 14.86
CA ALA A 14 -16.93 -45.93 16.08
C ALA A 14 -15.58 -45.45 16.66
N VAL A 15 -15.58 -44.61 17.70
CA VAL A 15 -14.48 -44.52 18.70
C VAL A 15 -15.11 -43.96 19.99
N LEU A 16 -15.43 -44.81 20.96
CA LEU A 16 -14.68 -45.10 22.19
C LEU A 16 -14.42 -43.87 23.10
N LEU A 17 -15.24 -43.75 24.14
CA LEU A 17 -15.03 -42.89 25.32
C LEU A 17 -13.92 -43.50 26.18
N VAL A 18 -12.79 -42.80 26.32
CA VAL A 18 -11.80 -43.07 27.38
C VAL A 18 -11.68 -41.80 28.22
N ALA A 19 -12.17 -41.89 29.45
CA ALA A 19 -11.93 -40.92 30.50
C ALA A 19 -10.47 -41.06 30.95
N GLY A 20 -9.66 -40.04 30.70
CA GLY A 20 -8.27 -39.95 31.16
C GLY A 20 -7.85 -38.48 31.20
N GLY A 21 -7.67 -37.96 32.41
CA GLY A 21 -7.31 -36.57 32.64
C GLY A 21 -5.99 -36.20 31.98
N VAL A 22 -6.05 -35.25 31.05
CA VAL A 22 -4.87 -34.55 30.53
C VAL A 22 -4.82 -33.20 31.23
N VAL A 23 -3.88 -33.02 32.13
CA VAL A 23 -3.46 -31.70 32.60
C VAL A 23 -2.83 -31.01 31.40
N MET A 24 -3.61 -30.21 30.68
CA MET A 24 -3.12 -29.32 29.64
C MET A 24 -2.29 -28.24 30.34
N VAL A 25 -0.98 -28.42 30.42
CA VAL A 25 -0.05 -27.32 30.64
C VAL A 25 -0.15 -26.47 29.39
N THR A 26 -0.98 -25.43 29.41
CA THR A 26 -0.97 -24.40 28.38
C THR A 26 0.36 -23.68 28.50
N GLU A 27 1.33 -24.08 27.68
CA GLU A 27 2.51 -23.27 27.41
C GLU A 27 2.02 -21.86 27.05
N PRO A 28 2.56 -20.81 27.68
CA PRO A 28 2.26 -19.46 27.25
C PRO A 28 2.71 -19.36 25.79
N VAL A 29 1.76 -19.08 24.89
CA VAL A 29 2.03 -18.72 23.50
C VAL A 29 3.04 -17.59 23.52
N GLN A 30 4.31 -17.95 23.30
CA GLN A 30 5.41 -17.01 23.38
C GLN A 30 5.32 -16.03 22.22
N ALA A 31 5.29 -14.76 22.59
CA ALA A 31 5.69 -13.60 21.81
C ALA A 31 5.24 -13.58 20.34
N GLN A 32 4.05 -13.02 20.11
CA GLN A 32 3.82 -12.24 18.89
C GLN A 32 4.97 -11.24 18.77
N GLY A 33 5.86 -11.46 17.81
CA GLY A 33 6.97 -10.56 17.54
C GLY A 33 6.43 -9.16 17.32
N ARG A 34 6.68 -8.25 18.27
CA ARG A 34 6.46 -6.82 18.08
C ARG A 34 7.22 -6.44 16.82
N SER A 35 6.49 -6.05 15.78
CA SER A 35 7.12 -5.42 14.62
C SER A 35 8.00 -4.28 15.13
N ALA A 36 9.30 -4.34 14.87
CA ALA A 36 10.27 -3.35 15.37
C ALA A 36 10.04 -1.95 14.77
N VAL A 37 9.11 -1.85 13.82
CA VAL A 37 8.69 -0.63 13.15
C VAL A 37 7.50 -0.04 13.91
N GLY A 38 7.67 1.16 14.42
CA GLY A 38 6.63 1.91 15.13
C GLY A 38 5.46 2.32 14.22
N VAL A 39 4.44 2.89 14.85
CA VAL A 39 3.21 3.35 14.19
C VAL A 39 3.34 4.85 13.83
N VAL A 40 2.88 5.22 12.64
CA VAL A 40 2.75 6.63 12.25
C VAL A 40 1.45 7.19 12.84
N PRO A 41 1.47 8.32 13.58
CA PRO A 41 0.25 8.91 14.13
C PRO A 41 -0.71 9.34 13.03
N GLY A 42 -2.02 9.16 13.27
CA GLY A 42 -3.08 9.47 12.30
C GLY A 42 -3.02 10.91 11.75
N SER A 43 -2.56 11.87 12.55
CA SER A 43 -2.42 13.29 12.17
C SER A 43 -1.38 13.55 11.08
N ALA A 44 -0.53 12.57 10.77
CA ALA A 44 0.48 12.65 9.72
C ALA A 44 -0.03 12.22 8.34
N PHE A 45 -1.24 11.68 8.24
CA PHE A 45 -1.93 11.40 6.98
C PHE A 45 -2.83 12.57 6.58
N LEU A 46 -3.37 12.53 5.37
CA LEU A 46 -4.45 13.40 4.91
C LEU A 46 -5.61 13.37 5.91
N GLN A 47 -6.09 14.55 6.27
CA GLN A 47 -7.19 14.71 7.23
C GLN A 47 -8.48 15.09 6.50
N PRO A 48 -9.66 14.96 7.13
CA PRO A 48 -10.92 15.36 6.50
C PRO A 48 -10.92 16.77 5.91
N ARG A 49 -10.28 17.75 6.56
CA ARG A 49 -10.16 19.12 6.03
C ARG A 49 -9.33 19.24 4.75
N ASP A 50 -8.44 18.29 4.49
CA ASP A 50 -7.66 18.20 3.25
C ASP A 50 -8.45 17.48 2.14
N LEU A 51 -9.53 16.77 2.52
CA LEU A 51 -10.30 15.84 1.68
C LEU A 51 -11.76 16.26 1.49
N GLY A 52 -12.13 17.51 1.83
CA GLY A 52 -13.52 17.97 1.71
C GLY A 52 -14.50 17.28 2.66
N GLY A 53 -14.04 16.84 3.83
CA GLY A 53 -14.84 16.16 4.86
C GLY A 53 -14.74 14.63 4.86
N VAL A 54 -14.15 14.04 3.82
CA VAL A 54 -14.01 12.58 3.71
C VAL A 54 -13.03 12.05 4.75
N GLN A 55 -13.39 10.93 5.37
CA GLN A 55 -12.54 10.27 6.36
C GLN A 55 -11.65 9.21 5.71
N ALA A 56 -10.39 9.19 6.11
CA ALA A 56 -9.47 8.10 5.79
C ALA A 56 -9.67 6.96 6.81
N ARG A 57 -9.54 5.72 6.36
CA ARG A 57 -9.56 4.52 7.21
C ARG A 57 -8.20 3.83 7.17
N PRO A 58 -7.77 3.16 8.25
CA PRO A 58 -6.58 2.32 8.21
C PRO A 58 -6.64 1.34 7.05
N ALA A 59 -5.53 1.19 6.34
CA ALA A 59 -5.42 0.25 5.24
C ALA A 59 -4.95 -1.11 5.75
N ASP A 60 -5.68 -2.17 5.40
CA ASP A 60 -5.26 -3.54 5.70
C ASP A 60 -3.91 -3.87 5.04
N ASP A 61 -3.13 -4.77 5.64
CA ASP A 61 -1.78 -5.12 5.18
C ASP A 61 -1.77 -5.67 3.74
N GLY A 62 -2.85 -6.31 3.30
CA GLY A 62 -2.99 -6.86 1.95
C GLY A 62 -3.37 -5.82 0.88
N TYR A 63 -4.16 -4.80 1.25
CA TYR A 63 -4.79 -3.92 0.28
C TYR A 63 -3.78 -3.04 -0.45
N ALA A 64 -3.67 -3.10 -1.78
CA ALA A 64 -2.70 -2.31 -2.54
C ALA A 64 -1.25 -2.37 -2.01
N ARG A 65 -0.84 -3.50 -1.41
CA ARG A 65 0.49 -3.65 -0.77
C ARG A 65 1.66 -3.39 -1.73
N HIS A 66 1.46 -3.69 -3.02
CA HIS A 66 2.46 -3.53 -4.08
C HIS A 66 2.77 -2.06 -4.39
N LEU A 67 1.95 -1.13 -3.88
CA LEU A 67 2.15 0.31 -3.99
C LEU A 67 2.81 0.90 -2.72
N ARG A 68 3.04 0.12 -1.65
CA ARG A 68 3.35 0.64 -0.31
C ARG A 68 4.52 -0.09 0.39
N PRO A 69 5.79 0.27 0.14
CA PRO A 69 6.28 1.21 -0.88
C PRO A 69 6.25 0.60 -2.30
N PRO A 70 6.31 1.41 -3.37
CA PRO A 70 6.46 0.89 -4.72
C PRO A 70 7.75 0.09 -4.87
N LEU A 71 7.62 -1.13 -5.40
CA LEU A 71 8.72 -2.04 -5.69
C LEU A 71 8.75 -2.42 -7.18
N PRO A 72 9.15 -1.50 -8.07
CA PRO A 72 9.11 -1.71 -9.50
C PRO A 72 10.07 -2.81 -10.00
N GLY A 73 10.98 -3.32 -9.16
CA GLY A 73 11.91 -4.39 -9.52
C GLY A 73 11.56 -5.75 -8.92
N GLY A 74 10.33 -5.92 -8.40
CA GLY A 74 9.91 -7.13 -7.69
C GLY A 74 10.21 -7.09 -6.20
N ALA A 75 10.24 -8.26 -5.55
CA ALA A 75 10.17 -8.38 -4.09
C ALA A 75 11.44 -7.95 -3.32
N GLN A 76 12.50 -7.51 -3.99
CA GLN A 76 13.74 -7.13 -3.32
C GLN A 76 13.55 -5.85 -2.50
N ARG A 77 13.74 -5.97 -1.18
CA ARG A 77 13.63 -4.84 -0.26
C ARG A 77 14.80 -3.86 -0.47
N TYR A 78 14.48 -2.58 -0.58
CA TYR A 78 15.47 -1.50 -0.62
C TYR A 78 16.34 -1.51 0.64
N ARG A 79 17.63 -1.19 0.52
CA ARG A 79 18.53 -1.13 1.69
C ARG A 79 18.11 -0.01 2.66
N SER A 80 17.40 1.01 2.18
CA SER A 80 16.77 2.03 3.03
C SER A 80 15.83 1.45 4.10
N GLN A 81 15.25 0.26 3.87
CA GLN A 81 14.33 -0.37 4.81
C GLN A 81 14.98 -0.71 6.15
N ALA A 82 16.30 -0.94 6.17
CA ALA A 82 17.04 -1.12 7.43
C ALA A 82 17.00 0.11 8.34
N SER A 83 16.71 1.29 7.79
CA SER A 83 16.57 2.54 8.54
C SER A 83 15.11 2.89 8.87
N LEU A 84 14.14 2.03 8.51
CA LEU A 84 12.73 2.29 8.77
C LEU A 84 12.49 2.32 10.29
N ARG A 85 11.85 3.40 10.75
CA ARG A 85 11.49 3.62 12.16
C ARG A 85 10.02 3.38 12.40
N ALA A 86 9.17 3.91 11.53
CA ALA A 86 7.74 3.79 11.63
C ALA A 86 7.12 3.79 10.25
N GLN A 87 5.97 3.14 10.09
CA GLN A 87 5.16 3.28 8.88
C GLN A 87 3.68 3.13 9.19
N GLY A 88 2.85 3.57 8.26
CA GLY A 88 1.43 3.30 8.26
C GLY A 88 0.84 3.66 6.92
N ALA A 89 -0.41 3.26 6.72
CA ALA A 89 -1.13 3.59 5.51
C ALA A 89 -2.63 3.66 5.75
N VAL A 90 -3.27 4.46 4.92
CA VAL A 90 -4.72 4.67 4.96
C VAL A 90 -5.30 4.52 3.55
N VAL A 91 -6.56 4.12 3.49
CA VAL A 91 -7.40 4.14 2.30
C VAL A 91 -8.40 5.27 2.44
N ILE A 92 -8.69 5.96 1.35
CA ILE A 92 -9.67 7.04 1.29
C ILE A 92 -10.58 6.74 0.10
N ASP A 93 -11.86 6.55 0.38
CA ASP A 93 -12.90 6.46 -0.64
C ASP A 93 -13.28 7.89 -1.05
N TYR A 94 -12.61 8.41 -2.09
CA TYR A 94 -12.59 9.83 -2.43
C TYR A 94 -13.56 10.16 -3.56
N PRO A 95 -14.55 11.03 -3.33
CA PRO A 95 -15.45 11.49 -4.38
C PRO A 95 -14.73 12.51 -5.28
N THR A 96 -14.91 12.37 -6.58
CA THR A 96 -14.59 13.39 -7.57
C THR A 96 -15.89 13.94 -8.18
N ALA A 97 -15.80 14.97 -9.02
CA ALA A 97 -16.98 15.57 -9.66
C ALA A 97 -17.77 14.55 -10.51
N ASP A 98 -17.05 13.61 -11.12
CA ASP A 98 -17.61 12.71 -12.15
C ASP A 98 -17.64 11.24 -11.70
N PHE A 99 -16.85 10.84 -10.68
CA PHE A 99 -16.74 9.45 -10.20
C PHE A 99 -16.17 9.31 -8.78
N HIS A 100 -16.31 8.15 -8.15
CA HIS A 100 -15.59 7.80 -6.92
C HIS A 100 -14.22 7.20 -7.27
N THR A 101 -13.17 7.45 -6.47
CA THR A 101 -11.89 6.76 -6.60
C THR A 101 -11.37 6.30 -5.24
N ALA A 102 -10.62 5.19 -5.20
CA ALA A 102 -9.89 4.77 -4.01
C ALA A 102 -8.47 5.36 -4.02
N LEU A 103 -8.17 6.19 -3.03
CA LEU A 103 -6.81 6.67 -2.79
C LEU A 103 -6.14 5.83 -1.71
N VAL A 104 -4.84 5.65 -1.87
CA VAL A 104 -3.98 5.02 -0.87
C VAL A 104 -2.86 5.97 -0.53
N GLU A 105 -2.75 6.33 0.74
CA GLU A 105 -1.61 7.07 1.29
C GLU A 105 -0.80 6.14 2.18
N HIS A 106 0.50 6.04 1.93
CA HIS A 106 1.47 5.38 2.80
C HIS A 106 2.52 6.39 3.25
N VAL A 107 2.81 6.35 4.55
CA VAL A 107 3.83 7.21 5.16
C VAL A 107 4.85 6.30 5.84
N ALA A 108 6.13 6.50 5.49
CA ALA A 108 7.26 5.79 6.09
C ALA A 108 8.27 6.78 6.66
N VAL A 109 8.63 6.61 7.93
CA VAL A 109 9.61 7.44 8.65
C VAL A 109 10.91 6.69 8.78
N TYR A 110 12.01 7.36 8.44
CA TYR A 110 13.35 6.76 8.45
C TYR A 110 14.29 7.46 9.44
N ARG A 111 15.27 6.72 9.94
CA ARG A 111 16.42 7.25 10.66
C ARG A 111 17.45 7.85 9.68
N GLY A 112 18.14 8.91 10.12
CA GLY A 112 19.23 9.54 9.37
C GLY A 112 18.86 9.87 7.92
N ALA A 113 19.70 9.43 6.98
CA ALA A 113 19.50 9.65 5.54
C ALA A 113 18.58 8.62 4.85
N GLY A 114 17.88 7.76 5.60
CA GLY A 114 17.13 6.63 5.04
C GLY A 114 16.04 7.02 4.03
N ALA A 115 15.29 8.10 4.28
CA ALA A 115 14.27 8.58 3.35
C ALA A 115 14.87 9.09 2.02
N ALA A 116 16.01 9.78 2.09
CA ALA A 116 16.73 10.22 0.90
C ALA A 116 17.35 9.03 0.14
N ARG A 117 17.84 8.03 0.87
CA ARG A 117 18.35 6.77 0.30
C ARG A 117 17.25 6.00 -0.44
N TYR A 118 16.07 5.88 0.18
CA TYR A 118 14.91 5.26 -0.42
C TYR A 118 14.57 5.86 -1.80
N LEU A 119 14.50 7.20 -1.89
CA LEU A 119 14.20 7.86 -3.16
C LEU A 119 15.29 7.65 -4.21
N ARG A 120 16.57 7.60 -3.81
CA ARG A 120 17.66 7.26 -4.75
C ARG A 120 17.52 5.84 -5.26
N GLU A 121 17.24 4.88 -4.37
CA GLU A 121 17.05 3.47 -4.72
C GLU A 121 15.86 3.30 -5.67
N LEU A 122 14.72 3.94 -5.38
CA LEU A 122 13.55 3.95 -6.25
C LEU A 122 13.86 4.54 -7.63
N ARG A 123 14.57 5.68 -7.71
CA ARG A 123 15.00 6.28 -8.99
C ARG A 123 15.88 5.33 -9.79
N THR A 124 16.83 4.65 -9.13
CA THR A 124 17.71 3.68 -9.78
C THR A 124 16.93 2.52 -10.36
N VAL A 125 16.01 1.92 -9.60
CA VAL A 125 15.21 0.80 -10.09
C VAL A 125 14.31 1.21 -11.26
N LEU A 126 13.72 2.40 -11.20
CA LEU A 126 12.86 2.90 -12.26
C LEU A 126 13.59 3.26 -13.56
N ARG A 127 14.91 3.53 -13.53
CA ARG A 127 15.71 3.75 -14.74
C ARG A 127 15.76 2.51 -15.65
N CYS A 128 15.69 1.32 -15.05
CA CYS A 128 15.74 0.06 -15.80
C CYS A 128 14.37 -0.36 -16.37
N GLY A 129 13.32 0.45 -16.18
CA GLY A 129 11.95 0.07 -16.50
C GLY A 129 11.46 -0.97 -15.48
N GLY A 130 10.72 -0.51 -14.47
CA GLY A 130 10.23 -1.43 -13.45
C GLY A 130 9.10 -2.31 -13.97
N ARG A 131 9.15 -3.61 -13.70
CA ARG A 131 8.06 -4.56 -13.97
C ARG A 131 7.59 -5.16 -12.65
N THR A 132 6.28 -5.23 -12.45
CA THR A 132 5.72 -6.09 -11.39
C THR A 132 5.79 -7.56 -11.83
N ASP A 133 5.67 -8.46 -10.86
CA ASP A 133 5.45 -9.90 -11.05
C ASP A 133 4.19 -10.19 -11.89
N ALA A 134 3.17 -9.34 -11.78
CA ALA A 134 1.91 -9.43 -12.52
C ALA A 134 1.78 -8.32 -13.59
N VAL A 135 2.39 -8.51 -14.77
CA VAL A 135 2.12 -7.79 -16.05
C VAL A 135 2.18 -6.24 -16.04
N GLY A 136 2.49 -5.61 -14.90
CA GLY A 136 2.45 -4.18 -14.68
C GLY A 136 3.76 -3.51 -15.07
N GLN A 137 3.66 -2.43 -15.83
CA GLN A 137 4.80 -1.62 -16.26
C GLN A 137 4.84 -0.30 -15.49
N TRP A 138 5.92 -0.11 -14.73
CA TRP A 138 6.22 1.14 -14.07
C TRP A 138 6.97 2.10 -15.00
N THR A 139 6.53 3.34 -15.03
CA THR A 139 7.16 4.42 -15.79
C THR A 139 7.29 5.67 -14.94
N VAL A 140 8.41 6.38 -15.04
CA VAL A 140 8.52 7.74 -14.48
C VAL A 140 7.81 8.69 -15.44
N VAL A 141 6.78 9.37 -14.96
CA VAL A 141 6.06 10.39 -15.74
C VAL A 141 6.76 11.74 -15.60
N ARG A 142 7.14 12.11 -14.37
CA ARG A 142 7.79 13.40 -14.09
C ARG A 142 8.55 13.35 -12.77
N ALA A 143 9.73 13.94 -12.72
CA ALA A 143 10.43 14.23 -11.46
C ALA A 143 10.09 15.63 -10.96
N GLY A 144 10.18 15.87 -9.65
CA GLY A 144 10.07 17.23 -9.11
C GLY A 144 8.63 17.75 -8.94
N VAL A 145 7.61 16.89 -9.05
CA VAL A 145 6.18 17.28 -9.02
C VAL A 145 5.71 17.94 -7.73
N ALA A 146 6.38 17.67 -6.61
CA ALA A 146 6.12 18.22 -5.29
C ALA A 146 7.45 18.62 -4.61
N GLY A 147 8.34 19.28 -5.35
CA GLY A 147 9.69 19.66 -4.94
C GLY A 147 10.77 18.65 -5.37
N ARG A 148 12.05 18.99 -5.19
CA ARG A 148 13.20 18.24 -5.74
C ARG A 148 13.25 16.75 -5.42
N ASP A 149 12.70 16.38 -4.27
CA ASP A 149 12.68 15.00 -3.77
C ASP A 149 11.30 14.38 -3.95
N SER A 150 10.79 14.43 -5.18
CA SER A 150 9.52 13.81 -5.56
C SER A 150 9.57 13.21 -6.96
N LEU A 151 8.71 12.22 -7.19
CA LEU A 151 8.48 11.55 -8.45
C LEU A 151 6.98 11.32 -8.64
N LEU A 152 6.46 11.64 -9.81
CA LEU A 152 5.22 11.07 -10.32
C LEU A 152 5.59 9.87 -11.19
N ILE A 153 5.09 8.71 -10.78
CA ILE A 153 5.25 7.44 -11.47
C ILE A 153 3.88 6.90 -11.85
N ARG A 154 3.86 6.06 -12.88
CA ARG A 154 2.65 5.43 -13.40
C ARG A 154 2.88 3.93 -13.48
N LEU A 155 1.97 3.17 -12.87
CA LEU A 155 1.84 1.74 -13.07
C LEU A 155 0.74 1.51 -14.11
N ARG A 156 1.09 0.84 -15.22
CA ARG A 156 0.13 0.42 -16.25
C ARG A 156 0.00 -1.08 -16.19
N GLU A 157 -1.19 -1.58 -15.95
CA GLU A 157 -1.52 -3.00 -15.86
C GLU A 157 -2.48 -3.39 -16.98
N ARG A 158 -2.43 -4.67 -17.38
CA ARG A 158 -3.39 -5.28 -18.30
C ARG A 158 -4.31 -6.16 -17.49
N TRP A 159 -5.58 -5.82 -17.50
CA TRP A 159 -6.67 -6.57 -16.88
C TRP A 159 -7.57 -7.12 -17.99
N GLU A 160 -8.53 -7.93 -17.60
CA GLU A 160 -9.58 -8.43 -18.49
C GLU A 160 -10.92 -8.22 -17.80
N TYR A 161 -11.91 -7.76 -18.56
CA TYR A 161 -13.29 -7.75 -18.11
C TYR A 161 -13.82 -9.19 -17.98
N PRO A 162 -14.92 -9.42 -17.25
CA PRO A 162 -15.54 -10.75 -17.14
C PRO A 162 -15.95 -11.37 -18.49
N ASP A 163 -16.15 -10.56 -19.54
CA ASP A 163 -16.45 -10.99 -20.90
C ASP A 163 -15.19 -11.32 -21.75
N GLY A 164 -14.00 -11.24 -21.13
CA GLY A 164 -12.71 -11.51 -21.78
C GLY A 164 -12.14 -10.33 -22.56
N GLN A 165 -12.79 -9.16 -22.57
CA GLN A 165 -12.23 -8.00 -23.26
C GLN A 165 -11.02 -7.43 -22.51
N PRO A 166 -9.93 -7.07 -23.21
CA PRO A 166 -8.75 -6.52 -22.57
C PRO A 166 -9.01 -5.11 -22.06
N LEU A 167 -8.58 -4.83 -20.84
CA LEU A 167 -8.62 -3.54 -20.18
C LEU A 167 -7.20 -3.10 -19.83
N THR A 168 -6.87 -1.83 -20.08
CA THR A 168 -5.67 -1.23 -19.50
C THR A 168 -6.07 -0.47 -18.25
N HIS A 169 -5.55 -0.88 -17.11
CA HIS A 169 -5.67 -0.13 -15.86
C HIS A 169 -4.42 0.73 -15.64
N THR A 170 -4.61 1.99 -15.24
CA THR A 170 -3.51 2.91 -14.96
C THR A 170 -3.64 3.48 -13.55
N THR A 171 -2.64 3.24 -12.73
CA THR A 171 -2.50 3.85 -11.39
C THR A 171 -1.44 4.94 -11.44
N TYR A 172 -1.79 6.13 -10.94
CA TYR A 172 -0.82 7.22 -10.75
C TYR A 172 -0.37 7.25 -9.30
N VAL A 173 0.95 7.33 -9.10
CA VAL A 173 1.56 7.35 -7.77
C VAL A 173 2.52 8.51 -7.68
N ILE A 174 2.38 9.34 -6.64
CA ILE A 174 3.41 10.31 -6.26
C ILE A 174 4.17 9.78 -5.06
N VAL A 175 5.48 9.72 -5.19
CA VAL A 175 6.40 9.40 -4.10
C VAL A 175 7.23 10.63 -3.81
N ALA A 176 7.15 11.16 -2.59
CA ALA A 176 7.81 12.39 -2.22
C ALA A 176 8.37 12.35 -0.79
N ARG A 177 9.44 13.09 -0.54
CA ARG A 177 10.10 13.17 0.77
C ARG A 177 9.74 14.46 1.49
N ALA A 178 9.39 14.34 2.77
CA ALA A 178 9.25 15.44 3.71
C ALA A 178 10.20 15.22 4.90
N GLY A 179 11.38 15.82 4.86
CA GLY A 179 12.41 15.61 5.87
C GLY A 179 12.85 14.14 5.96
N ARG A 180 12.49 13.49 7.07
CA ARG A 180 12.76 12.07 7.35
C ARG A 180 11.62 11.12 6.94
N ALA A 181 10.50 11.67 6.47
CA ALA A 181 9.38 10.89 5.99
C ALA A 181 9.40 10.75 4.46
N VAL A 182 8.91 9.62 3.97
CA VAL A 182 8.49 9.40 2.60
C VAL A 182 6.99 9.25 2.62
N VAL A 183 6.32 9.96 1.73
CA VAL A 183 4.89 9.85 1.44
C VAL A 183 4.75 9.20 0.07
N VAL A 184 3.92 8.17 -0.01
CA VAL A 184 3.44 7.58 -1.23
C VAL A 184 1.96 7.84 -1.29
N LEU A 185 1.50 8.54 -2.32
CA LEU A 185 0.08 8.77 -2.58
C LEU A 185 -0.26 8.17 -3.93
N ALA A 186 -1.17 7.20 -3.93
CA ALA A 186 -1.66 6.53 -5.13
C ALA A 186 -3.14 6.79 -5.31
N ASP A 187 -3.55 6.95 -6.56
CA ASP A 187 -4.94 6.91 -6.98
C ASP A 187 -5.13 5.64 -7.81
N LEU A 188 -5.95 4.74 -7.25
CA LEU A 188 -6.23 3.42 -7.78
C LEU A 188 -7.34 3.44 -8.84
N GLY A 189 -8.07 4.55 -9.01
CA GLY A 189 -9.34 4.54 -9.73
C GLY A 189 -10.43 3.79 -8.96
N TRP A 190 -11.46 3.37 -9.69
CA TRP A 190 -12.62 2.65 -9.14
C TRP A 190 -13.15 1.64 -10.15
N GLU A 191 -13.51 0.45 -9.66
CA GLU A 191 -13.92 -0.71 -10.48
C GLU A 191 -12.91 -0.99 -11.60
N TYR A 192 -13.26 -0.61 -12.83
CA TYR A 192 -12.45 -0.80 -14.03
C TYR A 192 -11.78 0.50 -14.51
N GLY A 193 -12.12 1.62 -13.86
CA GLY A 193 -11.56 2.95 -14.15
C GLY A 193 -10.11 3.06 -13.67
N SER A 194 -9.31 3.81 -14.42
CA SER A 194 -7.96 4.19 -14.02
C SER A 194 -7.98 5.30 -12.96
N GLY A 195 -6.89 5.42 -12.20
CA GLY A 195 -6.71 6.54 -11.29
C GLY A 195 -6.49 7.87 -12.00
N ASP A 196 -6.72 8.96 -11.28
CA ASP A 196 -6.57 10.31 -11.79
C ASP A 196 -5.26 10.98 -11.33
N ARG A 197 -4.47 11.37 -12.32
CA ARG A 197 -3.24 12.12 -12.12
C ARG A 197 -3.48 13.46 -11.43
N VAL A 198 -4.55 14.16 -11.79
CA VAL A 198 -4.84 15.50 -11.25
C VAL A 198 -5.14 15.41 -9.75
N THR A 199 -5.89 14.39 -9.35
CA THR A 199 -6.21 14.11 -7.94
C THR A 199 -4.97 13.88 -7.09
N VAL A 200 -4.04 12.98 -7.47
CA VAL A 200 -2.80 12.79 -6.70
C VAL A 200 -1.92 14.04 -6.66
N GLN A 201 -1.84 14.79 -7.77
CA GLN A 201 -1.06 16.04 -7.82
C GLN A 201 -1.66 17.14 -6.93
N ARG A 202 -2.99 17.20 -6.79
CA ARG A 202 -3.66 18.14 -5.90
C ARG A 202 -3.41 17.80 -4.42
N LEU A 203 -3.47 16.51 -4.08
CA LEU A 203 -3.47 16.05 -2.69
C LEU A 203 -2.07 15.83 -2.09
N ILE A 204 -1.02 15.68 -2.92
CA ILE A 204 0.33 15.47 -2.39
C ILE A 204 0.86 16.65 -1.55
N GLY A 205 0.50 17.89 -1.89
CA GLY A 205 0.92 19.07 -1.13
C GLY A 205 0.45 19.03 0.33
N PRO A 206 -0.87 18.89 0.59
CA PRO A 206 -1.40 18.63 1.93
C PRO A 206 -0.76 17.42 2.62
N ALA A 207 -0.65 16.27 1.96
CA ALA A 207 -0.05 15.05 2.53
C ALA A 207 1.38 15.31 3.04
N LEU A 208 2.20 16.00 2.25
CA LEU A 208 3.56 16.35 2.64
C LEU A 208 3.62 17.30 3.84
N ARG A 209 2.69 18.26 3.95
CA ARG A 209 2.62 19.14 5.13
C ARG A 209 2.30 18.36 6.41
N ARG A 210 1.45 17.34 6.32
CA ARG A 210 1.11 16.45 7.44
C ARG A 210 2.31 15.61 7.84
N ALA A 211 2.92 14.91 6.89
CA ALA A 211 4.08 14.07 7.14
C ALA A 211 5.30 14.85 7.66
N ALA A 212 5.46 16.13 7.28
CA ALA A 212 6.54 16.99 7.77
C ALA A 212 6.54 17.19 9.30
N THR A 213 5.41 16.96 9.97
CA THR A 213 5.33 16.99 11.45
C THR A 213 6.19 15.91 12.10
N LEU A 214 6.40 14.78 11.43
CA LEU A 214 7.19 13.63 11.91
C LEU A 214 8.70 13.91 11.97
N GLY A 215 9.16 14.95 11.26
CA GLY A 215 10.58 15.36 11.23
C GLY A 215 10.97 16.34 12.33
N ARG A 216 10.02 16.84 13.13
CA ARG A 216 10.22 17.92 14.11
C ARG A 216 10.33 17.44 15.56
N THR A 217 10.05 16.17 15.86
CA THR A 217 9.92 15.65 17.23
C THR A 217 11.23 15.11 17.83
N GLU A 218 12.39 15.49 17.29
CA GLU A 218 13.71 15.12 17.84
C GLU A 218 14.65 16.33 17.83
N ALA A 219 14.33 17.32 18.66
CA ALA A 219 15.27 18.31 19.17
C ALA A 219 15.34 18.14 20.69
#